data_AF-A0A7K2NY23-F1
#
_entry.id   AF-A0A7K2NY23-F1
#
_cell.length_a   1.000
_cell.length_b   1.000
_cell.length_c   1.000
_cell.angle_alpha   90.00
_cell.angle_beta   90.00
_cell.angle_gamma   90.00
#
_symmetry.space_group_name_H-M   'P 1'
#
loop_
_entity.id
_entity.type
_entity.pdbx_description
1 polymer ?
#
loop_
_entity_poly.entity_id
_entity_poly.type
_entity_poly.pdbx_seq_one_letter_code
_entity_poly.pdbx_strand_id
1 'polypeptide(L)'
;MRPRSRVDGRSAVVGVLLLAAVFAALQLANVTGRDTPDTRNYLSYALSLTGESKRAAATATIDYVCASRAERARRDQSVHVVRFHRPDPTGEVLAECRKQEWAAVRPRLAAGQTGGRTVPYMSERFMAIFEARPGYPAFLVPFVLAFGVTWGLWTAGVVIAGAGGVLVFLILRTLSVPVPLALAGQALYYVLPCGTTAMRPMTEGLLMALTLAAVWGCALVLRAGR
;
A
#
# COMPACT_ATOMS: atom_id res chain seq x y z
N MET A 1 -47.43 9.60 -0.32
CA MET A 1 -45.97 9.78 -0.21
C MET A 1 -45.36 8.50 0.35
N ARG A 2 -44.64 7.72 -0.47
CA ARG A 2 -44.13 6.38 -0.11
C ARG A 2 -42.70 6.45 0.46
N PRO A 3 -42.31 5.51 1.35
CA PRO A 3 -41.05 5.56 2.08
C PRO A 3 -39.87 5.16 1.18
N ARG A 4 -39.09 6.15 0.71
CA ARG A 4 -37.89 5.94 -0.12
C ARG A 4 -36.64 5.49 0.66
N SER A 5 -36.68 5.45 1.99
CA SER A 5 -35.46 5.41 2.82
C SER A 5 -34.68 4.08 2.83
N ARG A 6 -35.33 2.92 2.67
CA ARG A 6 -34.64 1.61 2.77
C ARG A 6 -34.00 1.14 1.46
N VAL A 7 -34.58 1.51 0.31
CA VAL A 7 -34.06 1.11 -1.02
C VAL A 7 -32.83 1.94 -1.41
N ASP A 8 -32.82 3.23 -1.04
CA ASP A 8 -31.66 4.11 -1.26
C ASP A 8 -30.44 3.68 -0.44
N GLY A 9 -30.64 3.25 0.81
CA GLY A 9 -29.56 2.82 1.69
C GLY A 9 -28.85 1.55 1.21
N ARG A 10 -29.61 0.52 0.81
CA ARG A 10 -29.04 -0.73 0.27
C ARG A 10 -28.33 -0.49 -1.06
N SER A 11 -28.94 0.29 -1.95
CA SER A 11 -28.36 0.60 -3.26
C SER A 11 -27.06 1.40 -3.11
N ALA A 12 -26.99 2.31 -2.15
CA ALA A 12 -25.78 3.05 -1.83
C ALA A 12 -24.66 2.14 -1.31
N VAL A 13 -24.94 1.26 -0.36
CA VAL A 13 -23.95 0.30 0.18
C VAL A 13 -23.43 -0.62 -0.93
N VAL A 14 -24.32 -1.16 -1.77
CA VAL A 14 -23.93 -1.97 -2.93
C VAL A 14 -23.04 -1.17 -3.88
N GLY A 15 -23.37 0.09 -4.17
CA GLY A 15 -22.55 0.97 -5.01
C GLY A 15 -21.15 1.21 -4.43
N VAL A 16 -21.04 1.48 -3.13
CA VAL A 16 -19.76 1.68 -2.44
C VAL A 16 -18.89 0.43 -2.52
N LEU A 17 -19.47 -0.74 -2.22
CA LEU A 17 -18.77 -2.02 -2.27
C LEU A 17 -18.37 -2.41 -3.69
N LEU A 18 -19.25 -2.17 -4.67
CA LEU A 18 -18.98 -2.44 -6.08
C LEU A 18 -17.80 -1.60 -6.57
N LEU A 19 -17.76 -0.29 -6.28
CA LEU A 19 -16.64 0.58 -6.67
C LEU A 19 -15.32 0.12 -6.03
N ALA A 20 -15.35 -0.23 -4.73
CA ALA A 20 -14.17 -0.75 -4.04
C ALA A 20 -13.70 -2.09 -4.64
N ALA A 21 -14.64 -2.99 -4.96
CA ALA A 21 -14.34 -4.29 -5.58
C ALA A 21 -13.79 -4.14 -7.01
N VAL A 22 -14.39 -3.26 -7.82
CA VAL A 22 -13.87 -2.94 -9.17
C VAL A 22 -12.47 -2.35 -9.07
N PHE A 23 -12.24 -1.40 -8.15
CA PHE A 23 -10.92 -0.85 -7.91
C PHE A 23 -9.92 -1.96 -7.54
N ALA A 24 -10.24 -2.81 -6.55
CA ALA A 24 -9.38 -3.91 -6.14
C ALA A 24 -9.08 -4.88 -7.29
N ALA A 25 -10.08 -5.23 -8.11
CA ALA A 25 -9.91 -6.07 -9.28
C ALA A 25 -8.95 -5.43 -10.30
N LEU A 26 -9.10 -4.13 -10.58
CA LEU A 26 -8.16 -3.39 -11.44
C LEU A 26 -6.74 -3.35 -10.86
N GLN A 27 -6.59 -3.31 -9.54
CA GLN A 27 -5.28 -3.34 -8.88
C GLN A 27 -4.56 -4.69 -9.00
N LEU A 28 -5.24 -5.77 -9.44
CA LEU A 28 -4.61 -7.07 -9.74
C LEU A 28 -3.68 -7.01 -10.95
N ALA A 29 -3.88 -6.06 -11.87
CA ALA A 29 -2.94 -5.84 -12.97
C ALA A 29 -1.54 -5.46 -12.48
N ASN A 30 -1.43 -5.02 -11.22
CA ASN A 30 -0.25 -4.41 -10.66
C ASN A 30 0.16 -5.04 -9.32
N VAL A 31 -0.03 -6.34 -9.07
CA VAL A 31 0.26 -6.96 -7.74
C VAL A 31 1.66 -6.61 -7.21
N THR A 32 2.67 -6.69 -8.06
CA THR A 32 4.03 -6.19 -7.84
C THR A 32 4.30 -4.95 -8.70
N GLY A 33 5.47 -4.33 -8.54
CA GLY A 33 5.87 -3.12 -9.25
C GLY A 33 5.64 -1.82 -8.47
N ARG A 34 5.20 -1.94 -7.20
CA ARG A 34 4.86 -0.80 -6.34
C ARG A 34 5.91 -0.45 -5.28
N ASP A 35 7.05 -1.14 -5.23
CA ASP A 35 8.10 -0.77 -4.25
C ASP A 35 8.52 0.69 -4.44
N THR A 36 8.86 1.29 -3.31
CA THR A 36 9.33 2.66 -3.16
C THR A 36 10.62 2.66 -2.34
N PRO A 37 11.36 3.78 -2.26
CA PRO A 37 12.58 3.85 -1.48
C PRO A 37 12.42 3.35 -0.03
N ASP A 38 11.26 3.62 0.59
CA ASP A 38 10.96 3.30 1.99
C ASP A 38 10.45 1.87 2.22
N THR A 39 10.03 1.19 1.15
CA THR A 39 9.46 -0.17 1.24
C THR A 39 10.39 -1.13 1.98
N ARG A 40 11.72 -1.03 1.76
CA ARG A 40 12.72 -1.88 2.44
C ARG A 40 12.62 -1.77 3.95
N ASN A 41 12.52 -0.55 4.46
CA ASN A 41 12.51 -0.28 5.88
C ASN A 41 11.20 -0.74 6.51
N TYR A 42 10.06 -0.39 5.93
CA TYR A 42 8.76 -0.78 6.48
C TYR A 42 8.48 -2.28 6.41
N LEU A 43 8.82 -2.94 5.30
CA LEU A 43 8.65 -4.38 5.16
C LEU A 43 9.59 -5.16 6.09
N SER A 44 10.87 -4.79 6.15
CA SER A 44 11.82 -5.48 7.03
C SER A 44 11.51 -5.27 8.52
N TYR A 45 10.93 -4.11 8.87
CA TYR A 45 10.37 -3.89 10.20
C TYR A 45 9.18 -4.82 10.45
N ALA A 46 8.19 -4.84 9.56
CA ALA A 46 7.03 -5.72 9.72
C ALA A 46 7.43 -7.19 9.89
N LEU A 47 8.39 -7.70 9.10
CA LEU A 47 8.93 -9.05 9.25
C LEU A 47 9.68 -9.24 10.58
N SER A 48 10.43 -8.25 11.06
CA SER A 48 11.06 -8.35 12.38
C SER A 48 10.04 -8.36 13.52
N LEU A 49 8.84 -7.79 13.31
CA LEU A 49 7.72 -7.88 14.28
C LEU A 49 7.06 -9.27 14.29
N THR A 50 7.15 -10.04 13.20
CA THR A 50 6.66 -11.42 13.15
C THR A 50 7.63 -12.43 13.79
N GLY A 51 8.79 -11.98 14.25
CA GLY A 51 9.84 -12.83 14.84
C GLY A 51 10.81 -13.43 13.82
N GLU A 52 10.77 -13.00 12.55
CA GLU A 52 11.73 -13.44 11.53
C GLU A 52 13.16 -13.04 11.89
N SER A 53 14.12 -13.91 11.57
CA SER A 53 15.53 -13.55 11.69
C SER A 53 15.89 -12.40 10.75
N LYS A 54 16.89 -11.58 11.10
CA LYS A 54 17.35 -10.47 10.24
C LYS A 54 17.74 -10.93 8.84
N ARG A 55 18.33 -12.12 8.72
CA ARG A 55 18.71 -12.69 7.42
C ARG A 55 17.47 -13.09 6.62
N ALA A 56 16.49 -13.74 7.25
CA ALA A 56 15.25 -14.13 6.56
C ALA A 56 14.43 -12.89 6.16
N ALA A 57 14.30 -11.91 7.06
CA ALA A 57 13.68 -10.62 6.76
C ALA A 57 14.38 -9.89 5.61
N ALA A 58 15.71 -9.93 5.55
CA ALA A 58 16.49 -9.38 4.44
C ALA A 58 16.17 -10.12 3.12
N THR A 59 16.24 -11.46 3.11
CA THR A 59 15.92 -12.26 1.92
C THR A 59 14.54 -11.93 1.36
N ALA A 60 13.50 -11.99 2.21
CA ALA A 60 12.12 -11.75 1.77
C ALA A 60 11.89 -10.31 1.29
N THR A 61 12.53 -9.33 1.95
CA THR A 61 12.46 -7.92 1.54
C THR A 61 13.17 -7.68 0.20
N ILE A 62 14.38 -8.21 0.03
CA ILE A 62 15.16 -8.11 -1.21
C ILE A 62 14.40 -8.77 -2.36
N ASP A 63 13.84 -9.95 -2.14
CA ASP A 63 13.07 -10.66 -3.16
C ASP A 63 11.87 -9.86 -3.63
N TYR A 64 11.10 -9.26 -2.71
CA TYR A 64 9.97 -8.41 -3.07
C TYR A 64 10.40 -7.17 -3.87
N VAL A 65 11.41 -6.44 -3.38
CA VAL A 65 11.91 -5.22 -4.05
C VAL A 65 12.46 -5.54 -5.44
N CYS A 66 13.22 -6.63 -5.58
CA CYS A 66 13.77 -7.03 -6.87
C CYS A 66 12.70 -7.53 -7.83
N ALA A 67 11.71 -8.31 -7.37
CA ALA A 67 10.56 -8.70 -8.18
C ALA A 67 9.78 -7.48 -8.67
N SER A 68 9.61 -6.48 -7.80
CA SER A 68 8.93 -5.24 -8.14
C SER A 68 9.71 -4.37 -9.13
N ARG A 69 11.04 -4.29 -9.01
CA ARG A 69 11.91 -3.65 -10.03
C ARG A 69 11.85 -4.35 -11.39
N ALA A 70 11.91 -5.68 -11.39
CA ALA A 70 11.87 -6.48 -12.61
C ALA A 70 10.51 -6.32 -13.33
N GLU A 71 9.41 -6.33 -12.58
CA GLU A 71 8.08 -6.09 -13.14
C GLU A 71 7.95 -4.68 -13.76
N ARG A 72 8.49 -3.64 -13.11
CA ARG A 72 8.55 -2.30 -13.72
C ARG A 72 9.36 -2.28 -15.00
N ALA A 73 10.55 -2.87 -15.00
CA ALA A 73 11.41 -2.93 -16.18
C ALA A 73 10.71 -3.66 -17.35
N ARG A 74 10.01 -4.76 -17.07
CA ARG A 74 9.20 -5.48 -18.05
C ARG A 74 8.08 -4.60 -18.62
N ARG A 75 7.32 -3.92 -17.76
CA ARG A 75 6.23 -3.02 -18.20
C ARG A 75 6.76 -1.85 -19.02
N ASP A 76 7.82 -1.20 -18.55
CA ASP A 76 8.46 -0.10 -19.25
C ASP A 76 8.95 -0.56 -20.64
N GLN A 77 9.54 -1.75 -20.74
CA GLN A 77 9.94 -2.32 -22.05
C GLN A 77 8.73 -2.61 -22.95
N SER A 78 7.62 -3.12 -22.40
CA SER A 78 6.44 -3.51 -23.19
C SER A 78 5.78 -2.34 -23.94
N VAL A 79 5.95 -1.12 -23.43
CA VAL A 79 5.44 0.12 -24.07
C VAL A 79 6.55 0.93 -24.74
N HIS A 80 7.81 0.47 -24.67
CA HIS A 80 8.94 1.19 -25.23
C HIS A 80 9.03 0.96 -26.74
N VAL A 81 8.70 2.00 -27.52
CA VAL A 81 8.63 1.98 -29.00
C VAL A 81 9.84 1.31 -29.68
N VAL A 82 11.06 1.52 -29.18
CA VAL A 82 12.29 0.94 -29.75
C VAL A 82 12.68 -0.42 -29.15
N ARG A 83 12.27 -0.73 -27.90
CA ARG A 83 12.84 -1.85 -27.12
C ARG A 83 11.86 -3.00 -26.87
N PHE A 84 10.59 -2.85 -27.23
CA PHE A 84 9.56 -3.86 -26.95
C PHE A 84 9.84 -5.24 -27.56
N HIS A 85 10.61 -5.31 -28.65
CA HIS A 85 11.05 -6.57 -29.29
C HIS A 85 12.25 -7.24 -28.62
N ARG A 86 12.92 -6.58 -27.67
CA ARG A 86 14.10 -7.16 -27.00
C ARG A 86 13.70 -8.34 -26.12
N PRO A 87 14.66 -9.22 -25.75
CA PRO A 87 14.43 -10.28 -24.78
C PRO A 87 13.85 -9.72 -23.46
N ASP A 88 13.10 -10.56 -22.76
CA ASP A 88 12.51 -10.22 -21.46
C ASP A 88 13.62 -9.84 -20.44
N PRO A 89 13.62 -8.61 -19.88
CA PRO A 89 14.68 -8.16 -18.98
C PRO A 89 14.55 -8.73 -17.56
N THR A 90 13.46 -9.45 -17.26
CA THR A 90 13.11 -9.87 -15.89
C THR A 90 14.24 -10.61 -15.18
N GLY A 91 14.84 -11.61 -15.84
CA GLY A 91 15.90 -12.43 -15.25
C GLY A 91 17.18 -11.63 -14.92
N GLU A 92 17.60 -10.77 -15.86
CA GLU A 92 18.78 -9.91 -15.70
C GLU A 92 18.57 -8.90 -14.56
N VAL A 93 17.43 -8.22 -14.55
CA VAL A 93 17.10 -7.21 -13.53
C VAL A 93 17.00 -7.84 -12.13
N LEU A 94 16.42 -9.04 -12.02
CA LEU A 94 16.36 -9.79 -10.76
C LEU A 94 17.76 -10.12 -10.23
N ALA A 95 18.62 -10.68 -11.08
CA ALA A 95 19.97 -11.09 -10.70
C ALA A 95 20.82 -9.90 -10.24
N GLU A 96 20.81 -8.82 -11.03
CA GLU A 96 21.59 -7.63 -10.72
C GLU A 96 21.06 -6.92 -9.47
N CYS A 97 19.74 -6.79 -9.33
CA CYS A 97 19.13 -6.23 -8.12
C CYS A 97 19.52 -7.02 -6.87
N ARG A 98 19.38 -8.36 -6.88
CA ARG A 98 19.74 -9.20 -5.73
C ARG A 98 21.22 -9.05 -5.38
N LYS A 99 22.10 -9.02 -6.38
CA LYS A 99 23.54 -8.82 -6.17
C LYS A 99 23.80 -7.48 -5.46
N GLN A 100 23.21 -6.39 -5.94
CA GLN A 100 23.38 -5.05 -5.36
C GLN A 100 22.83 -4.97 -3.92
N GLU A 101 21.60 -5.43 -3.70
CA GLU A 101 20.96 -5.37 -2.38
C GLU A 101 21.72 -6.21 -1.35
N TRP A 102 22.17 -7.42 -1.73
CA TRP A 102 22.97 -8.24 -0.83
C TRP A 102 24.37 -7.67 -0.60
N ALA A 103 24.99 -7.00 -1.57
CA ALA A 103 26.28 -6.35 -1.37
C ALA A 103 26.17 -5.24 -0.29
N ALA A 104 25.02 -4.56 -0.20
CA ALA A 104 24.77 -3.58 0.85
C ALA A 104 24.53 -4.22 2.24
N VAL A 105 23.76 -5.30 2.32
CA VAL A 105 23.30 -5.85 3.62
C VAL A 105 24.28 -6.87 4.22
N ARG A 106 24.92 -7.70 3.38
CA ARG A 106 25.71 -8.86 3.83
C ARG A 106 26.89 -8.49 4.73
N PRO A 107 27.71 -7.45 4.44
CA PRO A 107 28.81 -7.07 5.32
C PRO A 107 28.34 -6.66 6.72
N ARG A 108 27.19 -5.96 6.79
CA ARG A 108 26.60 -5.48 8.05
C ARG A 108 26.07 -6.62 8.90
N LEU A 109 25.37 -7.57 8.28
CA LEU A 109 24.93 -8.79 8.97
C LEU A 109 26.12 -9.64 9.45
N ALA A 110 27.18 -9.76 8.63
CA ALA A 110 28.40 -10.48 9.01
C ALA A 110 29.15 -9.80 10.17
N ALA A 111 29.08 -8.47 10.26
CA ALA A 111 29.59 -7.69 11.38
C ALA A 111 28.70 -7.73 12.64
N GLY A 112 27.65 -8.57 12.66
CA GLY A 112 26.77 -8.72 13.82
C GLY A 112 25.76 -7.57 14.01
N GLN A 113 25.53 -6.72 13.01
CA GLN A 113 24.54 -5.64 13.07
C GLN A 113 23.11 -6.19 12.93
N THR A 114 22.67 -6.92 13.96
CA THR A 114 21.32 -7.50 14.06
C THR A 114 20.43 -6.75 15.05
N GLY A 115 20.93 -5.67 15.66
CA GLY A 115 20.16 -4.78 16.52
C GLY A 115 19.06 -4.03 15.77
N GLY A 116 18.15 -3.41 16.53
CA GLY A 116 17.03 -2.65 15.97
C GLY A 116 15.92 -3.53 15.38
N ARG A 117 14.91 -2.89 14.80
CA ARG A 117 13.75 -3.54 14.20
C ARG A 117 13.82 -3.61 12.68
N THR A 118 14.64 -2.79 12.03
CA THR A 118 14.82 -2.83 10.56
C THR A 118 16.03 -3.69 10.17
N VAL A 119 16.07 -4.18 8.92
CA VAL A 119 17.30 -4.78 8.35
C VAL A 119 18.29 -3.64 8.06
N PRO A 120 19.61 -3.82 8.25
CA PRO A 120 20.59 -2.75 8.14
C PRO A 120 20.88 -2.37 6.67
N TYR A 121 19.89 -1.81 5.98
CA TYR A 121 20.03 -1.26 4.62
C TYR A 121 20.74 0.08 4.60
N MET A 122 20.71 0.80 5.73
CA MET A 122 21.15 2.20 5.85
C MET A 122 21.91 2.41 7.16
N SER A 123 22.40 3.64 7.41
CA SER A 123 23.03 3.98 8.68
C SER A 123 22.03 3.92 9.85
N GLU A 124 22.51 3.64 11.06
CA GLU A 124 21.67 3.54 12.26
C GLU A 124 20.83 4.81 12.49
N ARG A 125 21.44 5.99 12.27
CA ARG A 125 20.73 7.28 12.36
C ARG A 125 19.53 7.35 11.43
N PHE A 126 19.64 6.82 10.22
CA PHE A 126 18.55 6.85 9.24
C PHE A 126 17.49 5.78 9.58
N MET A 127 17.92 4.60 10.03
CA MET A 127 17.01 3.54 10.50
C MET A 127 16.14 4.02 11.67
N ALA A 128 16.70 4.80 12.60
CA ALA A 128 15.96 5.34 13.75
C ALA A 128 14.74 6.18 13.34
N ILE A 129 14.75 6.83 12.17
CA ILE A 129 13.61 7.59 11.64
C ILE A 129 12.40 6.67 11.38
N PHE A 130 12.65 5.45 10.89
CA PHE A 130 11.61 4.46 10.61
C PHE A 130 11.18 3.73 11.88
N GLU A 131 12.12 3.46 12.79
CA GLU A 131 11.83 2.75 14.04
C GLU A 131 10.97 3.59 15.00
N ALA A 132 11.05 4.92 14.92
CA ALA A 132 10.16 5.83 15.64
C ALA A 132 8.69 5.78 15.16
N ARG A 133 8.39 5.09 14.05
CA ARG A 133 7.06 5.07 13.42
C ARG A 133 6.54 3.64 13.24
N PRO A 134 6.22 2.93 14.35
CA PRO A 134 5.84 1.52 14.30
C PRO A 134 4.45 1.28 13.68
N GLY A 135 3.60 2.31 13.56
CA GLY A 135 2.18 2.14 13.21
C GLY A 135 1.95 1.46 11.87
N TYR A 136 2.66 1.87 10.82
CA TYR A 136 2.51 1.25 9.49
C TYR A 136 3.09 -0.17 9.43
N PRO A 137 4.34 -0.44 9.91
CA PRO A 137 4.83 -1.80 10.07
C PRO A 137 3.89 -2.73 10.85
N ALA A 138 3.34 -2.26 11.98
CA ALA A 138 2.40 -3.04 12.79
C ALA A 138 1.09 -3.32 12.02
N PHE A 139 0.59 -2.35 11.25
CA PHE A 139 -0.55 -2.54 10.36
C PHE A 139 -0.29 -3.62 9.30
N LEU A 140 0.94 -3.73 8.77
CA LEU A 140 1.29 -4.71 7.74
C LEU A 140 1.37 -6.16 8.26
N VAL A 141 1.74 -6.35 9.53
CA VAL A 141 1.95 -7.67 10.16
C VAL A 141 0.84 -8.69 9.86
N PRO A 142 -0.45 -8.41 10.15
CA PRO A 142 -1.51 -9.41 9.92
C PRO A 142 -1.63 -9.81 8.45
N PHE A 143 -1.40 -8.90 7.51
CA PHE A 143 -1.50 -9.19 6.08
C PHE A 143 -0.31 -10.01 5.58
N VAL A 144 0.90 -9.69 6.03
CA VAL A 144 2.11 -10.44 5.67
C VAL A 144 2.07 -11.84 6.26
N LEU A 145 1.58 -12.01 7.49
CA LEU A 145 1.38 -13.32 8.11
C LEU A 145 0.34 -14.17 7.37
N ALA A 146 -0.79 -13.57 6.98
CA ALA A 146 -1.90 -14.31 6.35
C ALA A 146 -1.65 -14.65 4.88
N PHE A 147 -0.98 -13.76 4.12
CA PHE A 147 -0.89 -13.86 2.66
C PHE A 147 0.55 -13.88 2.12
N GLY A 148 1.56 -13.84 3.00
CA GLY A 148 2.95 -13.65 2.61
C GLY A 148 3.24 -12.21 2.18
N VAL A 149 4.49 -11.91 1.82
CA VAL A 149 4.96 -10.54 1.55
C VAL A 149 4.21 -9.89 0.37
N THR A 150 4.23 -10.52 -0.80
CA THR A 150 3.68 -9.92 -2.03
C THR A 150 2.18 -9.65 -1.93
N TRP A 151 1.40 -10.68 -1.62
CA TRP A 151 -0.05 -10.55 -1.50
C TRP A 151 -0.46 -9.84 -0.22
N GLY A 152 0.31 -9.92 0.86
CA GLY A 152 0.08 -9.18 2.09
C GLY A 152 0.21 -7.67 1.87
N LEU A 153 1.28 -7.21 1.24
CA LEU A 153 1.45 -5.79 0.90
C LEU A 153 0.39 -5.29 -0.07
N TRP A 154 0.04 -6.11 -1.08
CA TRP A 154 -1.05 -5.78 -2.00
C TRP A 154 -2.38 -5.62 -1.27
N THR A 155 -2.74 -6.60 -0.43
CA THR A 155 -4.01 -6.62 0.32
C THR A 155 -4.08 -5.45 1.30
N ALA A 156 -2.99 -5.18 2.01
CA ALA A 156 -2.87 -4.03 2.90
C ALA A 156 -3.11 -2.71 2.16
N GLY A 157 -2.52 -2.55 0.97
CA GLY A 157 -2.76 -1.40 0.10
C GLY A 157 -4.22 -1.28 -0.34
N VAL A 158 -4.85 -2.39 -0.77
CA VAL A 158 -6.28 -2.40 -1.15
C VAL A 158 -7.16 -2.00 0.01
N VAL A 159 -6.89 -2.49 1.22
CA VAL A 159 -7.65 -2.14 2.43
C VAL A 159 -7.51 -0.65 2.75
N ILE A 160 -6.29 -0.10 2.70
CA ILE A 160 -6.04 1.32 2.95
C ILE A 160 -6.75 2.19 1.91
N ALA A 161 -6.54 1.92 0.62
CA ALA A 161 -7.15 2.68 -0.46
C ALA A 161 -8.68 2.56 -0.42
N GLY A 162 -9.19 1.34 -0.23
CA GLY A 162 -10.62 1.06 -0.07
C GLY A 162 -11.24 1.88 1.06
N ALA A 163 -10.63 1.85 2.25
CA ALA A 163 -11.05 2.63 3.40
C ALA A 163 -11.07 4.13 3.11
N GLY A 164 -10.05 4.66 2.43
CA GLY A 164 -10.01 6.06 2.00
C GLY A 164 -11.21 6.44 1.13
N GLY A 165 -11.54 5.63 0.12
CA GLY A 165 -12.70 5.88 -0.75
C GLY A 165 -14.04 5.79 0.00
N VAL A 166 -14.18 4.82 0.91
CA VAL A 166 -15.37 4.70 1.77
C VAL A 166 -15.52 5.93 2.67
N LEU A 167 -14.42 6.41 3.26
CA LEU A 167 -14.43 7.61 4.10
C LEU A 167 -14.84 8.86 3.30
N VAL A 168 -14.36 9.03 2.07
CA VAL A 168 -14.82 10.11 1.18
C VAL A 168 -16.34 10.05 0.97
N PHE A 169 -16.87 8.87 0.67
CA PHE A 169 -18.31 8.68 0.54
C PHE A 169 -19.05 9.06 1.84
N LEU A 170 -18.58 8.59 2.99
CA LEU A 170 -19.17 8.87 4.29
C LEU A 170 -19.16 10.36 4.64
N ILE A 171 -18.06 11.07 4.39
CA ILE A 171 -17.95 12.52 4.58
C ILE A 171 -19.00 13.25 3.75
N LEU A 172 -19.08 12.95 2.44
CA LEU A 172 -20.04 13.58 1.53
C LEU A 172 -21.49 13.30 1.97
N ARG A 173 -21.79 12.06 2.38
CA ARG A 173 -23.12 11.70 2.92
C ARG A 173 -23.44 12.36 4.25
N THR A 174 -22.46 12.53 5.13
CA THR A 174 -22.62 13.28 6.38
C THR A 174 -22.96 14.74 6.07
N LEU A 175 -22.38 15.33 5.03
CA LEU A 175 -22.67 16.69 4.56
C LEU A 175 -23.91 16.80 3.66
N SER A 176 -24.77 15.76 3.66
CA SER A 176 -26.04 15.72 2.92
C SER A 176 -25.92 15.78 1.38
N VAL A 177 -24.75 15.49 0.81
CA VAL A 177 -24.55 15.35 -0.64
C VAL A 177 -25.36 14.14 -1.16
N PRO A 178 -26.08 14.25 -2.28
CA PRO A 178 -26.88 13.15 -2.81
C PRO A 178 -26.01 11.94 -3.19
N VAL A 179 -26.59 10.74 -3.09
CA VAL A 179 -25.86 9.46 -3.25
C VAL A 179 -25.05 9.38 -4.55
N PRO A 180 -25.58 9.75 -5.74
CA PRO A 180 -24.79 9.68 -6.97
C PRO A 180 -23.52 10.53 -6.94
N LEU A 181 -23.59 11.74 -6.36
CA LEU A 181 -22.43 12.62 -6.24
C LEU A 181 -21.44 12.12 -5.18
N ALA A 182 -21.94 11.51 -4.09
CA ALA A 182 -21.07 10.87 -3.10
C ALA A 182 -20.32 9.67 -3.68
N LEU A 183 -20.99 8.83 -4.48
CA LEU A 183 -20.37 7.73 -5.21
C LEU A 183 -19.36 8.23 -6.25
N ALA A 184 -19.66 9.34 -6.95
CA ALA A 184 -18.71 9.98 -7.85
C ALA A 184 -17.45 10.45 -7.10
N GLY A 185 -17.59 11.02 -5.89
CA GLY A 185 -16.46 11.37 -5.03
C GLY A 185 -15.58 10.19 -4.66
N GLN A 186 -16.19 9.05 -4.30
CA GLN A 186 -15.46 7.80 -4.06
C GLN A 186 -14.74 7.30 -5.32
N ALA A 187 -15.41 7.29 -6.48
CA ALA A 187 -14.80 6.89 -7.74
C ALA A 187 -13.61 7.80 -8.11
N LEU A 188 -13.75 9.11 -7.93
CA LEU A 188 -12.67 10.07 -8.14
C LEU A 188 -11.48 9.81 -7.19
N TYR A 189 -11.73 9.48 -5.92
CA TYR A 189 -10.66 9.09 -5.00
C TYR A 189 -9.84 7.90 -5.52
N TYR A 190 -10.50 6.90 -6.11
CA TYR A 190 -9.82 5.72 -6.64
C TYR A 190 -9.04 5.98 -7.94
N VAL A 191 -9.56 6.82 -8.83
CA VAL A 191 -8.95 7.09 -10.15
C VAL A 191 -7.84 8.15 -10.07
N LEU A 192 -7.97 9.11 -9.16
CA LEU A 192 -6.98 10.17 -8.99
C LEU A 192 -5.70 9.67 -8.30
N PRO A 193 -4.59 10.45 -8.34
CA PRO A 193 -3.31 10.05 -7.75
C PRO A 193 -3.36 9.65 -6.28
N CYS A 194 -4.36 10.11 -5.51
CA CYS A 194 -4.56 9.71 -4.12
C CYS A 194 -4.78 8.19 -3.98
N GLY A 195 -5.67 7.58 -4.78
CA GLY A 195 -5.93 6.14 -4.75
C GLY A 195 -4.71 5.32 -5.17
N THR A 196 -3.99 5.74 -6.20
CA THR A 196 -2.78 5.05 -6.66
C THR A 196 -1.62 5.18 -5.68
N THR A 197 -1.50 6.31 -4.98
CA THR A 197 -0.49 6.54 -3.93
C THR A 197 -0.81 5.69 -2.69
N ALA A 198 -2.09 5.56 -2.33
CA ALA A 198 -2.52 4.75 -1.19
C ALA A 198 -2.19 3.24 -1.34
N MET A 199 -2.02 2.77 -2.59
CA MET A 199 -1.60 1.40 -2.89
C MET A 199 -0.09 1.14 -2.72
N ARG A 200 0.74 2.19 -2.55
CA ARG A 200 2.18 2.02 -2.40
C ARG A 200 2.53 1.56 -0.98
N PRO A 201 3.58 0.74 -0.76
CA PRO A 201 3.93 0.22 0.55
C PRO A 201 4.65 1.30 1.39
N MET A 202 3.90 2.33 1.77
CA MET A 202 4.39 3.52 2.47
C MET A 202 3.34 4.07 3.44
N THR A 203 3.74 5.01 4.29
CA THR A 203 2.86 5.54 5.35
C THR A 203 1.79 6.50 4.84
N GLU A 204 2.00 7.12 3.68
CA GLU A 204 1.17 8.20 3.13
C GLU A 204 -0.28 7.75 2.90
N GLY A 205 -0.48 6.52 2.41
CA GLY A 205 -1.82 5.96 2.23
C GLY A 205 -2.57 5.82 3.55
N LEU A 206 -1.91 5.22 4.56
CA LEU A 206 -2.50 5.03 5.88
C LEU A 206 -2.76 6.38 6.57
N LEU A 207 -1.81 7.31 6.48
CA LEU A 207 -1.95 8.66 7.01
C LEU A 207 -3.14 9.38 6.37
N MET A 208 -3.28 9.30 5.04
CA MET A 208 -4.42 9.87 4.31
C MET A 208 -5.76 9.30 4.82
N ALA A 209 -5.85 7.98 5.01
CA ALA A 209 -7.06 7.35 5.54
C ALA A 209 -7.38 7.83 6.96
N LEU A 210 -6.37 7.96 7.83
CA LEU A 210 -6.54 8.49 9.19
C LEU A 210 -6.95 9.97 9.19
N THR A 211 -6.38 10.79 8.31
CA THR A 211 -6.79 12.20 8.14
C THR A 211 -8.24 12.29 7.66
N LEU A 212 -8.66 11.47 6.69
CA LEU A 212 -10.05 11.41 6.25
C LEU A 212 -11.00 10.96 7.38
N ALA A 213 -10.58 10.01 8.22
CA ALA A 213 -11.36 9.62 9.39
C ALA A 213 -11.53 10.78 10.39
N ALA A 214 -10.49 11.58 10.63
CA ALA A 214 -10.58 12.78 11.44
C ALA A 214 -11.54 13.83 10.83
N VAL A 215 -11.44 14.07 9.52
CA VAL A 215 -12.35 14.97 8.79
C VAL A 215 -13.80 14.48 8.87
N TRP A 216 -14.03 13.17 8.78
CA TRP A 216 -15.36 12.59 8.97
C TRP A 216 -15.89 12.85 10.38
N GLY A 217 -15.05 12.69 11.41
CA GLY A 217 -15.37 13.08 12.78
C GLY A 217 -15.80 14.54 12.90
N CYS A 218 -15.05 15.47 12.28
CA CYS A 218 -15.42 16.88 12.24
C CYS A 218 -16.79 17.11 11.56
N ALA A 219 -17.04 16.43 10.43
CA ALA A 219 -18.33 16.52 9.75
C ALA A 219 -19.50 16.01 10.61
N LEU A 220 -19.29 14.96 11.41
CA LEU A 220 -20.28 14.44 12.35
C LEU A 220 -20.60 15.46 13.45
N VAL A 221 -19.57 16.09 14.04
CA VAL A 221 -19.74 17.13 15.06
C VAL A 221 -20.51 18.33 14.50
N LEU A 222 -20.13 18.81 13.31
CA LEU A 222 -20.82 19.93 12.66
C LEU A 222 -22.29 19.64 12.34
N ARG A 223 -22.63 18.38 12.07
CA ARG A 223 -24.02 17.97 11.83
C ARG A 223 -24.81 17.79 13.11
N ALA A 224 -24.19 17.30 14.18
CA ALA A 224 -24.84 17.14 15.48
C ALA A 224 -25.17 18.48 16.16
N GLY A 225 -24.41 19.54 15.84
CA GLY A 225 -24.67 20.91 16.32
C GLY A 225 -25.67 21.72 15.49
N ARG A 226 -26.29 21.14 14.47
CA ARG A 226 -27.35 21.77 13.64
C ARG A 226 -28.69 21.10 13.90
#